data_AF-M3BRY3-F1
#
_entry.id   AF-M3BRY3-F1
#
_cell.length_a   1.000
_cell.length_b   1.000
_cell.length_c   1.000
_cell.angle_alpha   90.00
_cell.angle_beta   90.00
_cell.angle_gamma   90.00
#
_symmetry.space_group_name_H-M   'P 1'
#
loop_
_entity.id
_entity.type
_entity.pdbx_description
1 polymer ?
#
loop_
_entity_poly.entity_id
_entity_poly.type
_entity_poly.pdbx_seq_one_letter_code
_entity_poly.pdbx_strand_id
1 'polypeptide(L)'
;MGNELSTVAGMYKGLLHGVDRHGYADVEFPNAHKATAFAAGFIKGQSMMRQEWAPGVDGYSVNLDHPVVLTFNLSSFTKSLTS
;
A
#
# COMPACT_ATOMS: atom_id res chain seq x y z
N MET A 1 -15.67 7.78 1.59
CA MET A 1 -14.21 7.97 1.40
C MET A 1 -13.35 7.19 2.40
N GLY A 2 -13.32 7.49 3.70
CA GLY A 2 -12.50 6.70 4.65
C GLY A 2 -12.88 5.21 4.75
N ASN A 3 -14.18 4.90 4.67
CA ASN A 3 -14.68 3.54 4.83
C ASN A 3 -14.41 2.64 3.60
N GLU A 4 -14.40 3.21 2.39
CA GLU A 4 -14.17 2.48 1.14
C GLU A 4 -12.70 2.06 1.02
N LEU A 5 -11.76 2.96 1.34
CA LEU A 5 -10.34 2.61 1.35
C LEU A 5 -10.03 1.50 2.35
N SER A 6 -10.56 1.58 3.58
CA SER A 6 -10.39 0.53 4.58
C SER A 6 -11.01 -0.80 4.12
N THR A 7 -12.16 -0.76 3.46
CA THR A 7 -12.80 -1.97 2.89
C THR A 7 -11.93 -2.59 1.79
N VAL A 8 -11.44 -1.77 0.86
CA VAL A 8 -10.59 -2.25 -0.24
C VAL A 8 -9.26 -2.78 0.29
N ALA A 9 -8.58 -2.05 1.18
CA ALA A 9 -7.37 -2.53 1.85
C ALA A 9 -7.62 -3.87 2.56
N GLY A 10 -8.75 -3.99 3.28
CA GLY A 10 -9.15 -5.20 3.98
C GLY A 10 -9.31 -6.43 3.08
N MET A 11 -9.82 -6.27 1.84
CA MET A 11 -9.89 -7.37 0.86
C MET A 11 -8.52 -8.00 0.55
N TYR A 12 -7.46 -7.20 0.66
CA TYR A 12 -6.06 -7.63 0.45
C TYR A 12 -5.31 -7.89 1.75
N LYS A 13 -6.02 -7.95 2.89
CA LYS A 13 -5.47 -8.04 4.25
C LYS A 13 -4.57 -6.86 4.64
N GLY A 14 -4.77 -5.70 4.00
CA GLY A 14 -4.07 -4.48 4.31
C GLY A 14 -4.68 -3.75 5.52
N LEU A 15 -3.84 -3.15 6.35
CA LEU A 15 -4.20 -2.29 7.47
C LEU A 15 -3.96 -0.83 7.08
N LEU A 16 -5.00 0.00 7.14
CA LEU A 16 -4.88 1.44 6.89
C LEU A 16 -4.35 2.14 8.14
N HIS A 17 -3.16 2.73 8.06
CA HIS A 17 -2.54 3.48 9.17
C HIS A 17 -3.07 4.90 9.28
N GLY A 18 -3.53 5.46 8.17
CA GLY A 18 -4.11 6.79 8.13
C GLY A 18 -3.94 7.45 6.77
N VAL A 19 -4.41 8.69 6.70
CA VAL A 19 -4.20 9.58 5.56
C VAL A 19 -3.50 10.82 6.11
N ASP A 20 -2.37 11.18 5.51
CA ASP A 20 -1.64 12.37 5.89
C ASP A 20 -2.35 13.65 5.39
N ARG A 21 -1.88 14.80 5.88
CA ARG A 21 -2.42 16.12 5.48
C ARG A 21 -2.21 16.47 4.00
N HIS A 22 -1.37 15.72 3.29
CA HIS A 22 -1.08 15.88 1.87
C HIS A 22 -1.94 14.94 1.01
N GLY A 23 -2.84 14.17 1.62
CA GLY A 23 -3.74 13.24 0.94
C GLY A 23 -3.06 11.95 0.52
N TYR A 24 -1.96 11.55 1.15
CA TYR A 24 -1.35 10.24 0.99
C TYR A 24 -1.87 9.27 2.04
N ALA A 25 -2.20 8.06 1.62
CA ALA A 25 -2.62 6.98 2.51
C ALA A 25 -1.51 5.96 2.68
N ASP A 26 -1.33 5.49 3.91
CA ASP A 26 -0.38 4.44 4.27
C ASP A 26 -1.15 3.15 4.58
N VAL A 27 -0.90 2.10 3.80
CA VAL A 27 -1.51 0.79 4.00
C VAL A 27 -0.42 -0.26 4.17
N GLU A 28 -0.40 -0.91 5.33
CA GLU A 28 0.50 -2.03 5.61
C GLU A 28 -0.13 -3.33 5.15
N PHE A 29 0.60 -4.12 4.38
CA PHE A 29 0.22 -5.45 3.94
C PHE A 29 1.11 -6.47 4.64
N PRO A 30 0.60 -7.68 4.93
CA PRO A 30 1.38 -8.70 5.62
C PRO A 30 2.60 -9.19 4.81
N ASN A 31 2.56 -9.02 3.48
CA ASN A 31 3.61 -9.50 2.59
C ASN A 31 3.59 -8.76 1.24
N ALA A 32 4.70 -8.83 0.50
CA ALA A 32 4.90 -8.13 -0.77
C ALA A 32 3.93 -8.59 -1.86
N HIS A 33 3.53 -9.86 -1.85
CA HIS A 33 2.56 -10.40 -2.80
C HIS A 33 1.18 -9.74 -2.64
N LYS A 34 0.72 -9.55 -1.40
CA LYS A 34 -0.53 -8.85 -1.09
C LYS A 34 -0.46 -7.37 -1.42
N ALA A 35 0.64 -6.71 -1.08
CA ALA A 35 0.91 -5.32 -1.49
C ALA A 35 0.86 -5.18 -3.02
N THR A 36 1.51 -6.08 -3.75
CA THR A 36 1.54 -6.06 -5.23
C THR A 36 0.16 -6.30 -5.83
N ALA A 37 -0.61 -7.26 -5.30
CA ALA A 37 -1.97 -7.53 -5.76
C ALA A 37 -2.90 -6.32 -5.56
N PHE A 38 -2.75 -5.61 -4.43
CA PHE A 38 -3.43 -4.35 -4.21
C PHE A 38 -2.97 -3.27 -5.20
N ALA A 39 -1.66 -3.04 -5.34
CA ALA A 39 -1.12 -2.03 -6.24
C ALA A 39 -1.50 -2.29 -7.72
N ALA A 40 -1.49 -3.54 -8.16
CA ALA A 40 -1.87 -3.92 -9.52
C ALA A 40 -3.36 -3.69 -9.82
N GLY A 41 -4.23 -3.84 -8.82
CA GLY A 41 -5.67 -3.60 -8.94
C GLY A 41 -6.02 -2.11 -9.03
N PHE A 42 -5.24 -1.23 -8.40
CA PHE A 42 -5.68 0.16 -8.16
C PHE A 42 -4.70 1.24 -8.60
N ILE A 43 -3.40 0.93 -8.70
CA ILE A 43 -2.33 1.92 -8.85
C ILE A 43 -1.42 1.51 -10.02
N LYS A 44 -1.98 1.43 -11.24
CA LYS A 44 -1.16 1.37 -12.46
C LYS A 44 -0.32 2.65 -12.58
N GLY A 45 0.91 2.63 -12.09
CA GLY A 45 1.96 3.58 -12.46
C GLY A 45 2.35 4.67 -11.45
N GLN A 46 1.84 4.68 -10.20
CA GLN A 46 2.14 5.78 -9.24
C GLN A 46 2.33 5.37 -7.76
N SER A 47 2.48 4.09 -7.42
CA SER A 47 2.72 3.67 -6.02
C SER A 47 4.20 3.64 -5.69
N MET A 48 4.60 4.29 -4.59
CA MET A 48 5.89 4.02 -3.95
C MET A 48 5.70 2.95 -2.89
N MET A 49 6.36 1.82 -3.07
CA MET A 49 6.39 0.72 -2.11
C MET A 49 7.52 0.98 -1.12
N ARG A 50 7.18 1.16 0.16
CA ARG A 50 8.16 1.38 1.22
C ARG A 50 8.17 0.16 2.14
N GLN A 51 9.19 -0.67 1.98
CA GLN A 51 9.47 -1.75 2.92
C GLN A 51 10.45 -1.19 3.96
N GLU A 52 10.04 -1.07 5.23
CA GLU A 52 10.99 -0.77 6.30
C GLU A 52 11.83 -2.01 6.59
N TRP A 53 13.14 -1.88 6.40
CA TRP A 53 14.10 -2.93 6.67
C TRP A 53 14.46 -2.92 8.16
N ALA A 54 14.57 -4.11 8.76
CA ALA A 54 15.28 -4.24 10.02
C ALA A 54 16.71 -3.73 9.84
N PRO A 55 17.24 -2.91 10.77
CA PRO A 55 18.61 -2.40 10.66
C PRO A 55 19.59 -3.57 10.66
N GLY A 56 20.37 -3.72 9.57
CA GLY A 56 21.41 -4.74 9.43
C GLY A 56 21.31 -5.66 8.21
N VAL A 57 20.37 -5.46 7.30
CA VAL A 57 20.27 -6.25 6.06
C VAL A 57 20.88 -5.48 4.89
N ASP A 58 22.15 -5.74 4.59
CA ASP A 58 22.81 -5.31 3.37
C ASP A 58 22.30 -6.13 2.17
N GLY A 59 21.56 -5.49 1.26
CA GLY A 59 21.27 -6.05 -0.06
C GLY A 59 19.82 -5.93 -0.52
N TYR A 60 19.67 -5.73 -1.83
CA TYR A 60 18.45 -5.57 -2.63
C TYR A 60 17.49 -6.78 -2.64
N SER A 61 17.45 -7.60 -1.58
CA SER A 61 16.65 -8.82 -1.52
C SER A 61 15.30 -8.54 -0.86
N VAL A 62 14.32 -8.05 -1.63
CA VAL A 62 12.90 -7.89 -1.20
C VAL A 62 12.46 -9.18 -0.50
N ASN A 63 12.35 -9.16 0.83
CA ASN A 63 11.81 -10.31 1.54
C ASN A 63 10.29 -10.27 1.37
N LEU A 64 9.81 -11.17 0.51
CA LEU A 64 8.42 -11.16 0.07
C LEU A 64 7.44 -11.51 1.19
N ASP A 65 7.90 -12.12 2.29
CA ASP A 65 7.07 -12.60 3.41
C ASP A 65 6.98 -11.62 4.58
N HIS A 66 7.68 -10.48 4.52
CA HIS A 66 7.61 -9.45 5.54
C HIS A 66 6.56 -8.40 5.25
N PRO A 67 6.03 -7.71 6.28
CA PRO A 67 5.11 -6.61 6.08
C PRO A 67 5.70 -5.52 5.19
N VAL A 68 4.84 -4.94 4.35
CA VAL A 68 5.18 -3.87 3.43
C VAL A 68 4.17 -2.76 3.56
N VAL A 69 4.64 -1.53 3.73
CA VAL A 69 3.79 -0.34 3.69
C VAL A 69 3.76 0.22 2.27
N LEU A 70 2.57 0.38 1.72
CA LEU A 70 2.35 1.16 0.50
C LEU A 70 1.86 2.56 0.86
N THR A 71 2.57 3.56 0.35
CA THR A 71 2.16 4.96 0.43
C THR A 71 1.71 5.42 -0.96
N PHE A 72 0.49 5.93 -1.07
CA PHE A 72 -0.05 6.39 -2.35
C PHE A 72 -1.03 7.55 -2.19
N ASN A 73 -1.18 8.33 -3.26
CA ASN A 73 -2.08 9.47 -3.26
C ASN A 73 -3.55 9.00 -3.29
N LEU A 74 -4.33 9.42 -2.30
CA LEU A 74 -5.73 9.05 -2.11
C LEU A 74 -6.61 9.51 -3.28
N SER A 75 -6.33 10.70 -3.84
CA SER A 75 -7.13 11.23 -4.95
C SER A 75 -6.94 10.41 -6.23
N SER A 76 -5.73 9.89 -6.48
CA SER A 76 -5.45 8.96 -7.57
C SER A 76 -6.17 7.63 -7.36
N PHE A 77 -6.21 7.13 -6.12
CA PHE A 77 -6.95 5.93 -5.76
C PHE A 77 -8.47 6.08 -5.95
N THR A 78 -9.07 7.18 -5.49
CA THR A 78 -10.52 7.39 -5.67
C THR A 78 -10.90 7.50 -7.13
N LYS A 79 -10.05 8.11 -7.97
CA LYS A 79 -10.29 8.21 -9.42
C LYS A 79 -10.24 6.86 -10.13
N SER A 80 -9.40 5.93 -9.68
CA SER A 80 -9.33 4.59 -10.27
C SER A 80 -10.49 3.67 -9.89
N LEU A 81 -11.21 3.97 -8.80
CA LEU A 81 -12.41 3.24 -8.40
C LEU A 81 -13.68 3.66 -9.15
N THR A 82 -13.74 4.90 -9.62
CA THR A 82 -14.94 5.47 -10.28
C THR A 82 -14.88 5.46 -11.80
N SER A 83 -13.78 4.99 -12.38
CA SER A 83 -13.57 4.90 -13.84
C SER A 83 -13.82 3.49 -14.36
#